data_AF-A0A4P5XXZ0-F1
#
_entry.id   AF-A0A4P5XXZ0-F1
#
_cell.length_a   1.000
_cell.length_b   1.000
_cell.length_c   1.000
_cell.angle_alpha   90.00
_cell.angle_beta   90.00
_cell.angle_gamma   90.00
#
_symmetry.space_group_name_H-M   'P 1'
#
loop_
_entity.id
_entity.type
_entity.pdbx_description
1 polymer ?
#
loop_
_entity_poly.entity_id
_entity_poly.type
_entity_poly.pdbx_seq_one_letter_code
_entity_poly.pdbx_strand_id
1 'polypeptide(L)'
;MRGVYRANYRIASVTAAKTLMYISVPSTIIVDILSAYVTNESNETNEQILCVLQRVTTLGTPTATTITPTKSEKGDQAAACTVKANVTASEPTYGAISMGAAIVDAEGLSGVPNLSGWVYETTPEERQTIAPSDTWGLRLVNAITSSDLTIQINFQERG
;
A
#
# COMPACT_ATOMS: atom_id res chain seq x y z
N MET A 1 -15.88 -13.93 8.32
CA MET A 1 -15.23 -13.32 9.50
C MET A 1 -14.96 -11.85 9.23
N ARG A 2 -15.05 -11.00 10.26
CA ARG A 2 -14.87 -9.55 10.14
C ARG A 2 -13.80 -9.11 11.14
N GLY A 3 -12.75 -8.44 10.68
CA GLY A 3 -11.67 -7.94 11.52
C GLY A 3 -11.01 -6.72 10.88
N VAL A 4 -10.53 -5.79 11.71
CA VAL A 4 -9.78 -4.62 11.26
C VAL A 4 -8.30 -4.85 11.57
N TYR A 5 -7.46 -4.57 10.58
CA TYR A 5 -6.04 -4.87 10.62
C TYR A 5 -5.21 -3.68 10.19
N ARG A 6 -4.00 -3.61 10.74
CA ARG A 6 -2.98 -2.63 10.41
C ARG A 6 -1.71 -3.34 9.96
N ALA A 7 -1.28 -3.10 8.74
CA ALA A 7 0.06 -3.43 8.29
C ALA A 7 0.93 -2.18 8.35
N ASN A 8 2.07 -2.25 9.02
CA ASN A 8 3.04 -1.16 9.11
C ASN A 8 4.45 -1.70 8.84
N TYR A 9 5.24 -0.94 8.10
CA TYR A 9 6.65 -1.26 7.87
C TYR A 9 7.47 0.00 7.58
N ARG A 10 8.68 0.05 8.12
CA ARG A 10 9.67 1.09 7.79
C ARG A 10 10.69 0.56 6.80
N ILE A 11 10.91 1.30 5.72
CA ILE A 11 11.92 1.02 4.71
C ILE A 11 13.00 2.10 4.81
N ALA A 12 14.23 1.68 5.09
CA ALA A 12 15.36 2.60 5.12
C ALA A 12 15.90 2.88 3.71
N SER A 13 16.38 4.12 3.51
CA SER A 13 17.15 4.51 2.32
C SER A 13 16.49 4.18 0.98
N VAL A 14 15.21 4.52 0.83
CA VAL A 14 14.48 4.40 -0.44
C VAL A 14 15.00 5.45 -1.42
N THR A 15 15.46 4.99 -2.59
CA THR A 15 16.02 5.85 -3.64
C THR A 15 15.37 5.65 -5.02
N ALA A 16 14.60 4.57 -5.20
CA ALA A 16 14.04 4.18 -6.48
C ALA A 16 12.51 4.05 -6.41
N ALA A 17 11.85 4.32 -7.54
CA ALA A 17 10.45 3.97 -7.74
C ALA A 17 10.28 2.45 -7.58
N LYS A 18 9.39 2.04 -6.68
CA LYS A 18 9.21 0.63 -6.31
C LYS A 18 7.89 0.40 -5.59
N THR A 19 7.48 -0.86 -5.48
CA THR A 19 6.35 -1.24 -4.63
C THR A 19 6.76 -1.18 -3.15
N LEU A 20 6.13 -0.29 -2.38
CA LEU A 20 6.43 -0.13 -0.96
C LEU A 20 5.75 -1.21 -0.13
N MET A 21 4.49 -1.50 -0.42
CA MET A 21 3.71 -2.55 0.24
C MET A 21 2.63 -3.07 -0.70
N TYR A 22 2.34 -4.37 -0.66
CA TYR A 22 1.20 -4.95 -1.37
C TYR A 22 0.43 -5.93 -0.49
N ILE A 23 -0.85 -6.07 -0.78
CA ILE A 23 -1.80 -6.94 -0.10
C ILE A 23 -2.38 -7.91 -1.13
N SER A 24 -2.23 -9.21 -0.87
CA SER A 24 -2.87 -10.28 -1.64
C SER A 24 -4.04 -10.85 -0.85
N VAL A 25 -5.23 -10.75 -1.44
CA VAL A 25 -6.48 -11.20 -0.83
C VAL A 25 -6.74 -12.66 -1.21
N PRO A 26 -7.11 -13.54 -0.27
CA PRO A 26 -7.44 -14.93 -0.59
C PRO A 26 -8.79 -15.01 -1.33
N SER A 27 -9.12 -16.18 -1.87
CA SER A 27 -10.31 -16.37 -2.71
C SER A 27 -11.64 -16.36 -1.96
N THR A 28 -11.63 -16.37 -0.63
CA THR A 28 -12.82 -16.57 0.21
C THR A 28 -13.33 -15.30 0.89
N ILE A 29 -12.61 -14.19 0.77
CA ILE A 29 -12.94 -12.93 1.45
C ILE A 29 -12.75 -11.74 0.51
N ILE A 30 -13.36 -10.62 0.87
CA ILE A 30 -13.07 -9.30 0.30
C ILE A 30 -12.34 -8.45 1.34
N VAL A 31 -11.63 -7.43 0.86
CA VAL A 31 -10.93 -6.48 1.73
C VAL A 31 -11.33 -5.07 1.39
N ASP A 32 -11.76 -4.30 2.39
CA ASP A 32 -11.98 -2.87 2.26
C ASP A 32 -10.75 -2.12 2.77
N ILE A 33 -10.10 -1.32 1.94
CA ILE A 33 -9.02 -0.43 2.37
C ILE A 33 -9.64 0.77 3.10
N LEU A 34 -9.25 0.97 4.35
CA LEU A 34 -9.76 2.06 5.20
C LEU A 34 -8.90 3.31 5.01
N SER A 35 -7.59 3.16 5.10
CA SER A 35 -6.63 4.23 4.88
C SER A 35 -5.23 3.70 4.58
N ALA A 36 -4.42 4.51 3.91
CA ALA A 36 -3.02 4.23 3.64
C ALA A 36 -2.17 5.50 3.82
N TYR A 37 -0.94 5.32 4.31
CA TYR A 37 -0.03 6.41 4.62
C TYR A 37 1.38 6.06 4.16
N VAL A 38 2.10 7.05 3.65
CA VAL A 38 3.55 7.02 3.42
C VAL A 38 4.15 8.28 4.02
N THR A 39 4.90 8.16 5.10
CA THR A 39 5.53 9.29 5.78
C THR A 39 7.04 9.19 5.67
N ASN A 40 7.72 10.32 5.51
CA ASN A 40 9.17 10.39 5.56
C ASN A 40 9.64 10.66 7.00
N GLU A 41 10.67 9.94 7.44
CA GLU A 41 11.24 10.08 8.78
C GLU A 41 12.68 10.65 8.79
N SER A 42 13.33 10.84 7.65
CA SER A 42 14.76 11.18 7.61
C SER A 42 15.19 12.29 6.65
N ASN A 43 14.31 12.75 5.75
CA ASN A 43 14.72 13.73 4.75
C ASN A 43 14.52 15.17 5.23
N GLU A 44 15.60 15.96 5.23
CA GLU A 44 15.57 17.39 5.55
C GLU A 44 15.19 18.25 4.33
N THR A 45 15.24 17.67 3.12
CA THR A 45 14.92 18.36 1.87
C THR A 45 13.51 18.04 1.40
N ASN A 46 12.75 19.10 1.08
CA ASN A 46 11.41 18.96 0.54
C ASN A 46 11.47 18.59 -0.94
N GLU A 47 11.12 17.36 -1.28
CA GLU A 47 10.94 16.90 -2.66
C GLU A 47 9.52 16.37 -2.85
N GLN A 48 9.10 16.10 -4.09
CA GLN A 48 7.77 15.55 -4.35
C GLN A 48 7.78 14.03 -4.29
N ILE A 49 6.89 13.43 -3.50
CA ILE A 49 6.61 11.98 -3.52
C ILE A 49 5.36 11.72 -4.33
N LEU A 50 5.45 10.76 -5.24
CA LEU A 50 4.37 10.33 -6.11
C LEU A 50 3.99 8.90 -5.70
N CYS A 51 2.97 8.77 -4.84
CA CYS A 51 2.48 7.49 -4.36
C CYS A 51 1.13 7.16 -4.98
N VAL A 52 0.91 5.90 -5.32
CA VAL A 52 -0.35 5.42 -5.89
C VAL A 52 -0.73 4.07 -5.29
N LEU A 53 -2.00 3.91 -4.95
CA LEU A 53 -2.61 2.62 -4.64
C LEU A 53 -3.28 2.07 -5.90
N GLN A 54 -2.82 0.92 -6.38
CA GLN A 54 -3.22 0.36 -7.67
C GLN A 54 -3.34 -1.17 -7.62
N ARG A 55 -4.25 -1.73 -8.43
CA ARG A 55 -4.31 -3.18 -8.66
C ARG A 55 -3.07 -3.68 -9.39
N VAL A 56 -2.51 -4.80 -8.93
CA VAL A 56 -1.42 -5.53 -9.58
C VAL A 56 -1.97 -6.38 -10.71
N THR A 57 -1.40 -6.26 -11.92
CA THR A 57 -1.81 -7.05 -13.09
C THR A 57 -1.11 -8.40 -13.16
N THR A 58 0.15 -8.46 -12.74
CA THR A 58 0.90 -9.72 -12.61
C THR A 58 1.87 -9.58 -11.46
N LEU A 59 1.71 -10.44 -10.45
CA LEU A 59 2.53 -10.40 -9.23
C LEU A 59 3.96 -10.89 -9.49
N GLY A 60 4.13 -11.94 -10.30
CA GLY A 60 5.43 -12.60 -10.47
C GLY A 60 5.89 -13.27 -9.16
N THR A 61 7.19 -13.20 -8.87
CA THR A 61 7.81 -13.72 -7.63
C THR A 61 8.67 -12.64 -6.97
N PRO A 62 8.06 -11.58 -6.42
CA PRO A 62 8.78 -10.45 -5.84
C PRO A 62 9.56 -10.88 -4.60
N THR A 63 10.81 -10.45 -4.51
CA THR A 63 11.58 -10.52 -3.27
C THR A 63 11.12 -9.38 -2.38
N ALA A 64 10.43 -9.72 -1.28
CA ALA A 64 9.81 -8.76 -0.37
C ALA A 64 9.73 -9.35 1.04
N THR A 65 9.62 -8.49 2.04
CA THR A 65 9.49 -8.88 3.45
C THR A 65 8.02 -9.15 3.78
N THR A 66 7.70 -10.35 4.25
CA THR A 66 6.35 -10.66 4.74
C THR A 66 6.06 -9.89 6.03
N ILE A 67 4.92 -9.23 6.07
CA ILE A 67 4.43 -8.46 7.22
C ILE A 67 3.22 -9.19 7.79
N THR A 68 3.22 -9.41 9.10
CA THR A 68 2.05 -9.92 9.82
C THR A 68 1.19 -8.73 10.23
N PRO A 69 -0.03 -8.56 9.67
CA PRO A 69 -0.91 -7.46 10.06
C PRO A 69 -1.29 -7.56 11.54
N THR A 70 -1.24 -6.43 12.23
CA THR A 70 -1.65 -6.32 13.63
C THR A 70 -3.16 -6.17 13.69
N LYS A 71 -3.80 -6.90 14.61
CA LYS A 71 -5.24 -6.87 14.85
C LYS A 71 -5.61 -5.63 15.66
N SER A 72 -6.71 -4.99 15.32
CA SER A 72 -7.21 -3.86 16.12
C SER A 72 -7.83 -4.29 17.45
N GLU A 73 -8.50 -5.45 17.49
CA GLU A 73 -9.15 -5.95 18.71
C GLU A 73 -8.48 -7.22 19.25
N LYS A 74 -8.42 -7.33 20.58
CA LYS A 74 -7.87 -8.50 21.27
C LYS A 74 -8.90 -9.62 21.25
N GLY A 75 -8.61 -10.67 20.49
CA GLY A 75 -9.49 -11.84 20.33
C GLY A 75 -9.86 -12.12 18.88
N ASP A 76 -9.63 -11.16 17.98
CA ASP A 76 -9.82 -11.34 16.54
C ASP A 76 -8.92 -12.45 15.99
N GLN A 77 -9.34 -13.05 14.87
CA GLN A 77 -8.50 -13.98 14.13
C GLN A 77 -7.35 -13.24 13.42
N ALA A 78 -6.25 -13.96 13.15
CA ALA A 78 -5.19 -13.44 12.27
C ALA A 78 -5.76 -13.04 10.91
N ALA A 79 -5.23 -11.96 10.33
CA ALA A 79 -5.56 -11.56 8.97
C ALA A 79 -5.34 -12.76 8.03
N ALA A 80 -6.32 -13.04 7.19
CA ALA A 80 -6.23 -14.08 6.18
C ALA A 80 -5.46 -13.61 4.94
N CYS A 81 -5.33 -12.29 4.73
CA CYS A 81 -4.54 -11.70 3.66
C CYS A 81 -3.04 -11.86 3.89
N THR A 82 -2.31 -11.97 2.78
CA THR A 82 -0.85 -11.89 2.79
C THR A 82 -0.43 -10.46 2.49
N VAL A 83 0.33 -9.84 3.40
CA VAL A 83 0.92 -8.52 3.17
C VAL A 83 2.43 -8.66 3.06
N LYS A 84 3.02 -8.04 2.05
CA LYS A 84 4.48 -7.92 1.96
C LYS A 84 4.89 -6.48 1.69
N ALA A 85 6.02 -6.09 2.27
CA ALA A 85 6.60 -4.76 2.14
C ALA A 85 8.01 -4.82 1.58
N ASN A 86 8.50 -3.67 1.12
CA ASN A 86 9.85 -3.48 0.60
C ASN A 86 10.20 -4.47 -0.51
N VAL A 87 9.59 -4.32 -1.67
CA VAL A 87 10.01 -5.08 -2.85
C VAL A 87 11.42 -4.62 -3.23
N THR A 88 12.35 -5.57 -3.36
CA THR A 88 13.76 -5.32 -3.69
C THR A 88 14.20 -5.94 -5.00
N ALA A 89 13.44 -6.92 -5.51
CA ALA A 89 13.67 -7.54 -6.81
C ALA A 89 12.36 -8.11 -7.37
N SER A 90 12.31 -8.26 -8.70
CA SER A 90 11.15 -8.79 -9.43
C SER A 90 9.86 -8.00 -9.13
N GLU A 91 9.88 -6.70 -9.41
CA GLU A 91 8.75 -5.80 -9.19
C GLU A 91 7.45 -6.33 -9.82
N PRO A 92 6.31 -6.29 -9.09
CA PRO A 92 5.01 -6.54 -9.66
C PRO A 92 4.73 -5.62 -10.85
N THR A 93 4.00 -6.13 -11.82
CA THR A 93 3.52 -5.30 -12.94
C THR A 93 2.18 -4.68 -12.60
N TYR A 94 2.00 -3.46 -13.07
CA TYR A 94 0.78 -2.68 -12.91
C TYR A 94 0.28 -2.24 -14.28
N GLY A 95 -1.03 -2.02 -14.40
CA GLY A 95 -1.62 -1.41 -15.58
C GLY A 95 -1.12 0.03 -15.80
N ALA A 96 -1.44 0.59 -16.97
CA ALA A 96 -1.14 1.98 -17.27
C ALA A 96 -1.69 2.91 -16.18
N ILE A 97 -0.92 3.95 -15.85
CA ILE A 97 -1.41 5.06 -15.02
C ILE A 97 -2.28 5.94 -15.93
N SER A 98 -3.55 5.58 -16.06
CA SER A 98 -4.55 6.36 -16.76
C SER A 98 -5.68 6.68 -15.78
N MET A 99 -6.10 7.94 -15.71
CA MET A 99 -7.22 8.40 -14.90
C MET A 99 -8.47 7.54 -15.18
N GLY A 100 -8.76 6.58 -14.29
CA GLY A 100 -9.88 5.65 -14.42
C GLY A 100 -9.60 4.27 -13.82
N ALA A 101 -10.63 3.70 -13.17
CA ALA A 101 -10.88 2.34 -12.63
C ALA A 101 -9.77 1.54 -11.90
N ALA A 102 -8.50 1.68 -12.26
CA ALA A 102 -7.38 0.94 -11.69
C ALA A 102 -6.57 1.76 -10.67
N ILE A 103 -6.67 3.09 -10.71
CA ILE A 103 -6.02 4.03 -9.77
C ILE A 103 -7.08 4.60 -8.85
N VAL A 104 -6.83 4.51 -7.56
CA VAL A 104 -7.80 4.89 -6.53
C VAL A 104 -7.50 6.27 -5.95
N ASP A 105 -6.29 6.79 -6.14
CA ASP A 105 -5.94 8.14 -5.74
C ASP A 105 -5.20 8.89 -6.85
N ALA A 106 -5.89 9.85 -7.45
CA ALA A 106 -5.37 10.78 -8.44
C ALA A 106 -4.70 12.01 -7.81
N GLU A 107 -4.96 12.31 -6.54
CA GLU A 107 -4.33 13.45 -5.86
C GLU A 107 -2.88 13.13 -5.52
N GLY A 108 -2.60 11.87 -5.16
CA GLY A 108 -1.24 11.32 -5.13
C GLY A 108 -0.47 11.59 -6.42
N LEU A 109 -1.15 11.58 -7.59
CA LEU A 109 -0.56 11.82 -8.92
C LEU A 109 -0.10 13.27 -9.19
N SER A 110 -0.51 14.23 -8.36
CA SER A 110 -0.01 15.62 -8.44
C SER A 110 1.30 15.84 -7.68
N GLY A 111 1.80 14.80 -6.98
CA GLY A 111 3.00 14.87 -6.15
C GLY A 111 2.72 15.58 -4.84
N VAL A 112 2.89 14.88 -3.72
CA VAL A 112 2.73 15.48 -2.39
C VAL A 112 4.13 15.84 -1.85
N PRO A 113 4.31 16.97 -1.15
CA PRO A 113 5.57 17.25 -0.46
C PRO A 113 5.98 16.09 0.45
N ASN A 114 7.21 15.62 0.30
CA ASN A 114 7.77 14.47 1.03
C ASN A 114 7.71 14.66 2.55
N LEU A 115 7.93 15.90 3.01
CA LEU A 115 7.84 16.28 4.41
C LEU A 115 6.42 16.17 4.99
N SER A 116 5.40 16.36 4.17
CA SER A 116 3.99 16.22 4.59
C SER A 116 3.52 14.78 4.58
N GLY A 117 4.20 13.91 3.82
CA GLY A 117 3.79 12.54 3.60
C GLY A 117 2.59 12.44 2.66
N TRP A 118 2.34 11.23 2.16
CA TRP A 118 1.18 10.91 1.34
C TRP A 118 0.13 10.21 2.21
N VAL A 119 -1.11 10.64 2.07
CA VAL A 119 -2.25 10.12 2.82
C VAL A 119 -3.37 9.79 1.86
N TYR A 120 -3.89 8.59 1.99
CA TYR A 120 -5.13 8.16 1.39
C TYR A 120 -6.11 7.80 2.51
N GLU A 121 -7.20 8.54 2.58
CA GLU A 121 -8.27 8.33 3.54
C GLU A 121 -9.61 8.32 2.79
N THR A 122 -10.45 7.34 3.11
CA THR A 122 -11.75 7.18 2.45
C THR A 122 -12.89 7.38 3.41
N THR A 123 -13.93 8.04 2.93
CA THR A 123 -15.24 7.95 3.55
C THR A 123 -15.78 6.52 3.42
N PRO A 124 -16.64 6.04 4.34
CA PRO A 124 -17.22 4.70 4.25
C PRO A 124 -17.85 4.34 2.90
N GLU A 125 -18.39 5.35 2.20
CA GLU A 125 -19.07 5.23 0.91
C GLU A 125 -18.09 5.10 -0.28
N GLU A 126 -16.87 5.62 -0.13
CA GLU A 126 -15.84 5.67 -1.18
C GLU A 126 -14.72 4.63 -0.95
N ARG A 127 -14.91 3.73 0.02
CA ARG A 127 -13.92 2.71 0.35
C ARG A 127 -13.61 1.84 -0.86
N GLN A 128 -12.31 1.68 -1.11
CA GLN A 128 -11.86 0.76 -2.11
C GLN A 128 -12.01 -0.67 -1.62
N THR A 129 -12.94 -1.41 -2.24
CA THR A 129 -13.08 -2.85 -2.04
C THR A 129 -12.18 -3.60 -3.01
N ILE A 130 -11.33 -4.47 -2.45
CA ILE A 130 -10.50 -5.43 -3.16
C ILE A 130 -11.27 -6.75 -3.26
N ALA A 131 -11.43 -7.23 -4.48
CA ALA A 131 -12.10 -8.48 -4.78
C ALA A 131 -11.31 -9.70 -4.27
N PRO A 132 -11.96 -10.87 -4.12
CA PRO A 132 -11.26 -12.09 -3.74
C PRO A 132 -10.22 -12.48 -4.81
N SER A 133 -9.09 -13.04 -4.37
CA SER A 133 -7.94 -13.40 -5.23
C SER A 133 -7.18 -12.24 -5.87
N ASP A 134 -7.58 -10.98 -5.64
CA ASP A 134 -6.86 -9.83 -6.17
C ASP A 134 -5.65 -9.42 -5.31
N THR A 135 -4.67 -8.81 -5.95
CA THR A 135 -3.53 -8.18 -5.30
C THR A 135 -3.51 -6.69 -5.61
N TRP A 136 -3.28 -5.88 -4.59
CA TRP A 136 -3.16 -4.43 -4.69
C TRP A 136 -1.85 -3.96 -4.09
N GLY A 137 -1.22 -2.97 -4.71
CA GLY A 137 0.06 -2.43 -4.31
C GLY A 137 0.01 -0.92 -4.09
N LEU A 138 0.62 -0.49 -2.99
CA LEU A 138 1.02 0.89 -2.75
C LEU A 138 2.43 1.07 -3.28
N ARG A 139 2.56 1.84 -4.36
CA ARG A 139 3.81 2.04 -5.11
C ARG A 139 4.27 3.48 -5.05
N LEU A 140 5.57 3.65 -4.91
CA LEU A 140 6.26 4.90 -5.20
C LEU A 140 6.55 4.92 -6.71
N VAL A 141 6.03 5.93 -7.40
CA VAL A 141 6.05 6.04 -8.87
C VAL A 141 7.30 6.76 -9.36
N ASN A 142 7.82 7.71 -8.59
CA ASN A 142 9.04 8.44 -8.92
C ASN A 142 10.21 8.01 -8.04
N ALA A 143 11.44 8.12 -8.56
CA ALA A 143 12.62 8.03 -7.71
C ALA A 143 12.69 9.26 -6.79
N ILE A 144 13.29 9.08 -5.62
CA ILE A 144 13.41 10.12 -4.59
C ILE A 144 14.83 10.14 -4.05
N THR A 145 15.21 11.22 -3.38
CA THR A 145 16.44 11.29 -2.61
C THR A 145 16.36 10.32 -1.44
N SER A 146 17.46 9.63 -1.14
CA SER A 146 17.52 8.58 -0.12
C SER A 146 16.77 8.96 1.16
N SER A 147 15.64 8.30 1.39
CA SER A 147 14.71 8.64 2.46
C SER A 147 14.26 7.40 3.21
N ASP A 148 14.03 7.53 4.51
CA ASP A 148 13.41 6.50 5.32
C ASP A 148 11.90 6.71 5.27
N LEU A 149 11.19 5.74 4.71
CA LEU A 149 9.74 5.81 4.55
C LEU A 149 9.06 4.85 5.52
N THR A 150 8.09 5.35 6.27
CA THR A 150 7.17 4.53 7.06
C THR A 150 5.85 4.41 6.31
N ILE A 151 5.45 3.17 6.07
CA ILE A 151 4.25 2.82 5.31
C ILE A 151 3.26 2.16 6.25
N GLN A 152 2.01 2.58 6.15
CA GLN A 152 0.90 1.99 6.89
C GLN A 152 -0.30 1.77 5.98
N ILE A 153 -0.90 0.59 6.02
CA ILE A 153 -2.20 0.32 5.40
C ILE A 153 -3.13 -0.24 6.48
N ASN A 154 -4.26 0.43 6.67
CA ASN A 154 -5.35 -0.05 7.51
C ASN A 154 -6.44 -0.63 6.59
N PHE A 155 -6.87 -1.85 6.88
CA PHE A 155 -7.84 -2.55 6.05
C PHE A 155 -8.77 -3.41 6.90
N GLN A 156 -9.94 -3.72 6.34
CA GLN A 156 -10.94 -4.55 6.96
C GLN A 156 -11.20 -5.79 6.10
N GLU A 157 -11.12 -6.97 6.69
CA GLU A 157 -11.50 -8.21 6.01
C GLU A 157 -13.01 -8.48 6.20
N ARG A 158 -13.66 -8.99 5.15
CA ARG A 158 -15.05 -9.43 5.18
C ARG A 158 -15.16 -10.76 4.44
N GLY A 159 -15.57 -11.80 5.15
CA GLY A 159 -15.91 -13.11 4.60
C GLY A 159 -17.11 -13.72 5.29
#